data_AF-A0A7S0GU38-F1
#
_entry.id   AF-A0A7S0GU38-F1
#
_cell.length_a   1.000
_cell.length_b   1.000
_cell.length_c   1.000
_cell.angle_alpha   90.00
_cell.angle_beta   90.00
_cell.angle_gamma   90.00
#
_symmetry.space_group_name_H-M   'P 1'
#
loop_
_entity.id
_entity.type
_entity.pdbx_description
1 polymer ?
#
loop_
_entity_poly.entity_id
_entity_poly.type
_entity_poly.pdbx_seq_one_letter_code
_entity_poly.pdbx_strand_id
1 'polypeptide(L)'
;MGASNISKCMKHHGFDRPCFKLSATNSNRYAMFYANNSNDNQAWYSGVNNRRVQCSYEDQCKQIKAAPSQTVLKFLSQWRFAGDPIKLVMTGENLDVLAAGIIQRCLSDPSNPSNPIAELYLARCSLNEMKMNDICVGLFKNKTVTKLDLSKTLMKPGMAAALAKALEHNYKNGGALQELVLDDSKFEEKGFESLVSGLSKSGLAKLSLQRCALRDDSASALAKGLGTHGEMGFIRLVDINLSGNFIGDKGAEAIGEGLAQNQVLLSLNLNKNKIGDEGGVAVAEAVRKNTSLQDLYLQGNELGSNASVALTRTAQMSSCLRNLSFGDNKLDRQHMSVMHLLYKYGFAPEKKE
;
A
#
# COMPACT_ATOMS: atom_id res chain seq x y z
N MET A 1 27.84 -11.91 -7.44
CA MET A 1 27.66 -10.70 -8.25
C MET A 1 26.32 -10.05 -7.91
N GLY A 2 26.31 -8.98 -7.12
CA GLY A 2 25.07 -8.36 -6.62
C GLY A 2 24.12 -7.87 -7.72
N ALA A 3 22.87 -7.53 -7.33
CA ALA A 3 21.77 -7.11 -8.23
C ALA A 3 22.17 -6.08 -9.30
N SER A 4 23.08 -5.16 -8.96
CA SER A 4 23.66 -4.15 -9.85
C SER A 4 24.32 -4.75 -11.10
N ASN A 5 25.05 -5.86 -10.95
CA ASN A 5 25.79 -6.48 -12.05
C ASN A 5 24.87 -7.27 -12.99
N ILE A 6 23.79 -7.88 -12.48
CA ILE A 6 22.81 -8.57 -13.32
C ILE A 6 22.03 -7.56 -14.16
N SER A 7 21.59 -6.44 -13.56
CA SER A 7 20.89 -5.39 -14.32
C SER A 7 21.80 -4.75 -15.39
N LYS A 8 23.08 -4.52 -15.10
CA LYS A 8 24.05 -4.05 -16.10
C LYS A 8 24.28 -5.07 -17.22
N CYS A 9 24.40 -6.36 -16.89
CA CYS A 9 24.55 -7.43 -17.86
C CYS A 9 23.31 -7.57 -18.77
N MET A 10 22.12 -7.44 -18.19
CA MET A 10 20.86 -7.54 -18.93
C MET A 10 20.65 -6.34 -19.87
N LYS A 11 20.97 -5.12 -19.42
CA LYS A 11 21.01 -3.94 -20.29
C LYS A 11 21.95 -4.13 -21.47
N HIS A 12 23.12 -4.74 -21.25
CA HIS A 12 24.06 -5.04 -22.33
C HIS A 12 23.47 -6.01 -23.38
N HIS A 13 22.58 -6.91 -22.97
CA HIS A 13 21.88 -7.86 -23.85
C HIS A 13 20.53 -7.35 -24.36
N GLY A 14 20.22 -6.05 -24.25
CA GLY A 14 18.97 -5.47 -24.76
C GLY A 14 17.75 -5.68 -23.86
N PHE A 15 17.94 -6.15 -22.62
CA PHE A 15 16.88 -6.30 -21.62
C PHE A 15 16.94 -5.14 -20.62
N ASP A 16 16.14 -4.09 -20.85
CA ASP A 16 16.21 -2.87 -20.06
C ASP A 16 15.65 -3.01 -18.64
N ARG A 17 14.63 -3.84 -18.42
CA ARG A 17 13.96 -4.04 -17.11
C ARG A 17 13.43 -5.47 -16.93
N PRO A 18 13.45 -6.02 -15.70
CA PRO A 18 12.79 -7.30 -15.42
C PRO A 18 11.27 -7.14 -15.50
N CYS A 19 10.57 -8.13 -16.03
CA CYS A 19 9.10 -8.19 -16.08
C CYS A 19 8.51 -8.45 -14.70
N PHE A 20 9.17 -9.31 -13.91
CA PHE A 20 8.82 -9.49 -12.51
C PHE A 20 10.02 -9.96 -11.69
N LYS A 21 9.93 -9.71 -10.39
CA LYS A 21 10.86 -10.14 -9.36
C LYS A 21 10.08 -10.91 -8.32
N LEU A 22 10.56 -12.09 -8.00
CA LEU A 22 10.11 -12.83 -6.84
C LEU A 22 11.16 -12.71 -5.75
N SER A 23 10.74 -12.51 -4.50
CA SER A 23 11.63 -12.50 -3.33
C SER A 23 10.98 -13.20 -2.16
N ALA A 24 11.74 -13.95 -1.38
CA ALA A 24 11.28 -14.43 -0.09
C ALA A 24 11.20 -13.26 0.88
N THR A 25 10.08 -13.07 1.58
CA THR A 25 9.84 -11.89 2.43
C THR A 25 10.88 -11.74 3.54
N ASN A 26 11.32 -12.86 4.12
CA ASN A 26 12.22 -12.88 5.27
C ASN A 26 13.70 -13.09 4.92
N SER A 27 14.08 -13.03 3.63
CA SER A 27 15.47 -13.24 3.24
C SER A 27 15.90 -12.37 2.06
N ASN A 28 17.20 -12.14 1.91
CA ASN A 28 17.76 -11.41 0.77
C ASN A 28 17.76 -12.23 -0.55
N ARG A 29 16.97 -13.30 -0.62
CA ARG A 29 16.89 -14.22 -1.76
C ARG A 29 15.82 -13.75 -2.72
N TYR A 30 16.18 -13.64 -4.00
CA TYR A 30 15.25 -13.22 -5.04
C TYR A 30 15.56 -13.92 -6.37
N ALA A 31 14.57 -13.99 -7.24
CA ALA A 31 14.72 -14.32 -8.64
C ALA A 31 14.14 -13.16 -9.46
N MET A 32 14.86 -12.73 -10.49
CA MET A 32 14.36 -11.75 -11.45
C MET A 32 14.03 -12.48 -12.74
N PHE A 33 13.03 -12.01 -13.46
CA PHE A 33 12.59 -12.62 -14.70
C PHE A 33 12.51 -11.51 -15.74
N TYR A 34 13.20 -11.72 -16.86
CA TYR A 34 13.27 -10.77 -17.96
C TYR A 34 12.56 -11.40 -19.16
N ALA A 35 11.70 -10.64 -19.82
CA ALA A 35 11.22 -10.90 -21.16
C ALA A 35 11.73 -9.75 -22.05
N ASN A 36 11.91 -10.03 -23.33
CA ASN A 36 12.20 -9.10 -24.42
C ASN A 36 10.97 -9.08 -25.36
N ASN A 37 10.88 -8.12 -26.26
CA ASN A 37 9.72 -7.92 -27.14
C ASN A 37 10.02 -8.23 -28.62
N SER A 38 11.21 -8.75 -28.96
CA SER A 38 11.51 -9.19 -30.32
C SER A 38 10.83 -10.54 -30.58
N ASN A 39 10.08 -10.65 -31.69
CA ASN A 39 9.21 -11.74 -32.16
C ASN A 39 9.76 -13.19 -32.18
N ASP A 40 10.87 -13.50 -31.53
CA ASP A 40 11.36 -14.87 -31.36
C ASP A 40 12.20 -15.00 -30.07
N ASN A 41 11.83 -15.99 -29.25
CA ASN A 41 12.67 -16.69 -28.26
C ASN A 41 13.42 -15.87 -27.22
N GLN A 42 12.95 -15.82 -25.97
CA GLN A 42 13.76 -15.20 -24.91
C GLN A 42 13.91 -16.01 -23.64
N ALA A 43 15.17 -15.96 -23.21
CA ALA A 43 15.73 -16.63 -22.07
C ALA A 43 15.35 -15.94 -20.76
N TRP A 44 14.98 -16.76 -19.79
CA TRP A 44 14.67 -16.35 -18.42
C TRP A 44 15.92 -16.57 -17.57
N TYR A 45 16.27 -15.61 -16.73
CA TYR A 45 17.52 -15.64 -15.97
C TYR A 45 17.26 -15.50 -14.48
N SER A 46 17.41 -16.59 -13.73
CA SER A 46 17.29 -16.57 -12.27
C SER A 46 18.65 -16.33 -11.61
N GLY A 47 18.74 -15.26 -10.82
CA GLY A 47 19.92 -14.95 -10.01
C GLY A 47 19.74 -15.39 -8.57
N VAL A 48 19.69 -16.70 -8.29
CA VAL A 48 19.66 -17.17 -6.89
C VAL A 48 21.06 -17.03 -6.28
N ASN A 49 21.18 -16.31 -5.16
CA ASN A 49 22.41 -16.26 -4.36
C ASN A 49 23.69 -15.95 -5.14
N ASN A 50 23.68 -14.94 -6.02
CA ASN A 50 24.86 -14.56 -6.81
C ASN A 50 25.41 -15.66 -7.75
N ARG A 51 24.72 -16.80 -7.92
CA ARG A 51 25.08 -17.86 -8.86
C ARG A 51 24.24 -17.73 -10.13
N ARG A 52 24.91 -17.77 -11.28
CA ARG A 52 24.29 -17.90 -12.61
C ARG A 52 23.53 -19.23 -12.64
N VAL A 53 22.21 -19.19 -12.74
CA VAL A 53 21.47 -20.33 -13.32
C VAL A 53 21.29 -20.00 -14.79
N GLN A 54 22.28 -20.37 -15.60
CA GLN A 54 22.10 -20.44 -17.04
C GLN A 54 21.21 -21.65 -17.29
N CYS A 55 20.01 -21.48 -17.85
CA CYS A 55 19.21 -22.60 -18.32
C CYS A 55 20.03 -23.34 -19.40
N SER A 56 20.76 -24.37 -18.99
CA SER A 56 21.65 -25.14 -19.83
C SER A 56 20.94 -26.34 -20.44
N TYR A 57 19.70 -26.18 -20.93
CA TYR A 57 19.01 -27.24 -21.67
C TYR A 57 18.05 -26.57 -22.66
N GLU A 58 18.40 -26.60 -23.95
CA GLU A 58 17.60 -26.07 -25.07
C GLU A 58 16.15 -26.59 -25.03
N ASP A 59 15.90 -27.78 -24.49
CA ASP A 59 14.55 -28.36 -24.42
C ASP A 59 13.68 -27.83 -23.26
N GLN A 60 14.28 -27.34 -22.17
CA GLN A 60 13.53 -26.59 -21.16
C GLN A 60 13.15 -25.20 -21.70
N CYS A 61 14.04 -24.53 -22.43
CA CYS A 61 13.72 -23.30 -23.14
C CYS A 61 12.60 -23.48 -24.18
N LYS A 62 12.47 -24.66 -24.80
CA LYS A 62 11.34 -24.99 -25.69
C LYS A 62 10.01 -25.24 -24.95
N GLN A 63 10.02 -25.91 -23.78
CA GLN A 63 8.80 -26.03 -22.95
C GLN A 63 8.31 -24.67 -22.44
N ILE A 64 9.24 -23.75 -22.19
CA ILE A 64 8.96 -22.38 -21.77
C ILE A 64 8.25 -21.57 -22.87
N LYS A 65 8.44 -21.90 -24.16
CA LYS A 65 7.73 -21.27 -25.29
C LYS A 65 6.22 -21.53 -25.28
N ALA A 66 5.77 -22.64 -24.70
CA ALA A 66 4.38 -23.11 -24.86
C ALA A 66 3.41 -22.62 -23.76
N ALA A 67 3.90 -22.28 -22.55
CA ALA A 67 3.03 -21.87 -21.44
C ALA A 67 3.81 -21.12 -20.34
N PRO A 68 4.12 -19.84 -20.52
CA PRO A 68 4.97 -19.10 -19.59
C PRO A 68 4.33 -18.89 -18.19
N SER A 69 2.99 -18.85 -18.07
CA SER A 69 2.32 -18.90 -16.74
C SER A 69 2.51 -20.25 -16.04
N GLN A 70 2.51 -21.35 -16.78
CA GLN A 70 2.70 -22.70 -16.26
C GLN A 70 4.16 -22.97 -15.89
N THR A 71 5.10 -22.35 -16.61
CA THR A 71 6.52 -22.35 -16.27
C THR A 71 6.78 -21.61 -14.96
N VAL A 72 6.21 -20.41 -14.80
CA VAL A 72 6.38 -19.64 -13.55
C VAL A 72 5.77 -20.39 -12.38
N LEU A 73 4.61 -21.03 -12.56
CA LEU A 73 4.00 -21.88 -11.54
C LEU A 73 4.83 -23.13 -11.24
N LYS A 74 5.40 -23.78 -12.26
CA LYS A 74 6.33 -24.91 -12.09
C LYS A 74 7.60 -24.46 -11.37
N PHE A 75 8.09 -23.27 -11.66
CA PHE A 75 9.21 -22.68 -10.94
C PHE A 75 8.81 -22.40 -9.49
N LEU A 76 7.71 -21.68 -9.24
CA LEU A 76 7.17 -21.40 -7.90
C LEU A 76 6.93 -22.67 -7.07
N SER A 77 6.43 -23.76 -7.69
CA SER A 77 6.23 -25.04 -7.00
C SER A 77 7.55 -25.79 -6.73
N GLN A 78 8.57 -25.58 -7.55
CA GLN A 78 9.93 -26.11 -7.35
C GLN A 78 10.79 -25.22 -6.46
N TRP A 79 10.40 -23.95 -6.27
CA TRP A 79 11.15 -22.96 -5.52
C TRP A 79 10.93 -23.21 -4.03
N ARG A 80 11.72 -24.12 -3.49
CA ARG A 80 11.67 -24.55 -2.10
C ARG A 80 12.52 -23.63 -1.22
N PHE A 81 11.93 -22.55 -0.73
CA PHE A 81 12.34 -22.02 0.56
C PHE A 81 11.46 -22.60 1.66
N ALA A 82 12.03 -22.72 2.86
CA ALA A 82 11.44 -23.38 4.01
C ALA A 82 10.26 -22.57 4.57
N GLY A 83 9.10 -22.61 3.91
CA GLY A 83 7.88 -21.96 4.36
C GLY A 83 7.90 -20.42 4.37
N ASP A 84 8.90 -19.80 3.75
CA ASP A 84 8.97 -18.34 3.64
C ASP A 84 7.91 -17.83 2.65
N PRO A 85 7.03 -16.90 3.05
CA PRO A 85 6.06 -16.30 2.13
C PRO A 85 6.75 -15.58 0.96
N ILE A 86 6.08 -15.58 -0.19
CA ILE A 86 6.62 -14.96 -1.40
C ILE A 86 6.08 -13.53 -1.55
N LYS A 87 7.01 -12.60 -1.79
CA LYS A 87 6.76 -11.27 -2.33
C LYS A 87 6.96 -11.30 -3.85
N LEU A 88 5.86 -11.10 -4.58
CA LEU A 88 5.85 -10.96 -6.03
C LEU A 88 5.78 -9.47 -6.38
N VAL A 89 6.83 -8.96 -7.01
CA VAL A 89 6.89 -7.59 -7.53
C VAL A 89 6.86 -7.64 -9.04
N MET A 90 5.79 -7.13 -9.63
CA MET A 90 5.68 -6.96 -11.07
C MET A 90 6.12 -5.54 -11.41
N THR A 91 6.99 -5.41 -12.41
CA THR A 91 7.49 -4.10 -12.85
C THR A 91 7.44 -4.03 -14.35
N GLY A 92 6.80 -2.99 -14.90
CA GLY A 92 6.85 -2.72 -16.33
C GLY A 92 5.51 -2.27 -16.91
N GLU A 93 5.60 -1.64 -18.08
CA GLU A 93 4.46 -1.17 -18.87
C GLU A 93 3.75 -2.34 -19.59
N ASN A 94 4.44 -3.48 -19.75
CA ASN A 94 3.93 -4.70 -20.36
C ASN A 94 3.42 -5.68 -19.30
N LEU A 95 2.30 -5.31 -18.66
CA LEU A 95 1.43 -6.31 -18.06
C LEU A 95 0.75 -7.09 -19.20
N ASP A 96 1.51 -7.88 -19.95
CA ASP A 96 0.95 -8.69 -21.04
C ASP A 96 0.01 -9.75 -20.46
N VAL A 97 -0.75 -10.42 -21.33
CA VAL A 97 -1.67 -11.54 -21.01
C VAL A 97 -1.04 -12.56 -20.04
N LEU A 98 0.28 -12.68 -20.11
CA LEU A 98 1.15 -13.48 -19.26
C LEU A 98 1.12 -13.10 -17.78
N ALA A 99 1.27 -11.82 -17.47
CA ALA A 99 1.27 -11.32 -16.11
C ALA A 99 -0.12 -11.45 -15.48
N ALA A 100 -1.17 -11.14 -16.24
CA ALA A 100 -2.55 -11.36 -15.82
C ALA A 100 -2.82 -12.84 -15.52
N GLY A 101 -2.36 -13.77 -16.38
CA GLY A 101 -2.50 -15.21 -16.16
C GLY A 101 -1.68 -15.75 -14.98
N ILE A 102 -0.50 -15.19 -14.71
CA ILE A 102 0.30 -15.50 -13.52
C ILE A 102 -0.45 -15.02 -12.28
N ILE A 103 -0.89 -13.76 -12.26
CA ILE A 103 -1.64 -13.20 -11.13
C ILE A 103 -2.92 -14.01 -10.89
N GLN A 104 -3.71 -14.27 -11.93
CA GLN A 104 -4.95 -15.03 -11.83
C GLN A 104 -4.71 -16.42 -11.25
N ARG A 105 -3.71 -17.17 -11.75
CA ARG A 105 -3.42 -18.52 -11.23
C ARG A 105 -2.80 -18.49 -9.83
N CYS A 106 -1.93 -17.52 -9.54
CA CYS A 106 -1.36 -17.33 -8.21
C CYS A 106 -2.40 -16.93 -7.16
N LEU A 107 -3.40 -16.15 -7.57
CA LEU A 107 -4.50 -15.75 -6.70
C LEU A 107 -5.57 -16.84 -6.58
N SER A 108 -5.80 -17.62 -7.63
CA SER A 108 -6.90 -18.59 -7.71
C SER A 108 -6.55 -20.02 -7.31
N ASP A 109 -5.28 -20.40 -7.19
CA ASP A 109 -4.85 -21.73 -6.71
C ASP A 109 -4.58 -21.73 -5.19
N PRO A 110 -5.53 -22.16 -4.35
CA PRO A 110 -5.38 -22.19 -2.90
C PRO A 110 -4.60 -23.43 -2.44
N SER A 111 -4.23 -24.31 -3.37
CA SER A 111 -3.79 -25.69 -3.11
C SER A 111 -2.29 -25.91 -3.26
N ASN A 112 -1.50 -24.87 -3.57
CA ASN A 112 -0.04 -24.97 -3.59
C ASN A 112 0.52 -24.72 -2.17
N PRO A 113 0.78 -25.79 -1.37
CA PRO A 113 0.98 -25.68 0.07
C PRO A 113 2.40 -25.29 0.45
N SER A 114 3.29 -25.13 -0.53
CA SER A 114 4.74 -25.11 -0.30
C SER A 114 5.26 -23.71 -0.03
N ASN A 115 4.77 -22.67 -0.74
CA ASN A 115 5.19 -21.27 -0.63
C ASN A 115 4.12 -20.32 -1.21
N PRO A 116 3.14 -19.87 -0.42
CA PRO A 116 2.08 -19.01 -0.92
C PRO A 116 2.59 -17.57 -1.17
N ILE A 117 2.07 -16.92 -2.22
CA ILE A 117 2.29 -15.47 -2.41
C ILE A 117 1.50 -14.74 -1.32
N ALA A 118 2.25 -13.99 -0.50
CA ALA A 118 1.68 -13.21 0.61
C ALA A 118 1.70 -11.71 0.31
N GLU A 119 2.63 -11.23 -0.50
CA GLU A 119 2.67 -9.82 -0.89
C GLU A 119 2.71 -9.69 -2.41
N LEU A 120 1.77 -8.92 -2.95
CA LEU A 120 1.62 -8.69 -4.38
C LEU A 120 1.80 -7.20 -4.67
N TYR A 121 2.88 -6.86 -5.38
CA TYR A 121 3.19 -5.49 -5.78
C TYR A 121 3.03 -5.36 -7.29
N LEU A 122 2.01 -4.61 -7.69
CA LEU A 122 1.67 -4.27 -9.06
C LEU A 122 1.87 -2.78 -9.32
N ALA A 123 2.71 -2.12 -8.52
CA ALA A 123 2.99 -0.70 -8.68
C ALA A 123 3.53 -0.39 -10.09
N ARG A 124 3.00 0.63 -10.76
CA ARG A 124 3.35 1.03 -12.14
C ARG A 124 3.02 -0.01 -13.22
N CYS A 125 2.15 -0.96 -12.92
CA CYS A 125 1.61 -1.85 -13.93
C CYS A 125 0.56 -1.09 -14.77
N SER A 126 0.60 -1.22 -16.09
CA SER A 126 -0.45 -0.67 -16.98
C SER A 126 -1.75 -1.46 -16.81
N LEU A 127 -2.48 -1.14 -15.75
CA LEU A 127 -3.78 -1.73 -15.38
C LEU A 127 -4.90 -0.98 -16.11
N ASN A 128 -5.63 -1.72 -16.95
CA ASN A 128 -6.93 -1.30 -17.44
C ASN A 128 -8.03 -1.98 -16.62
N GLU A 129 -9.29 -1.63 -16.87
CA GLU A 129 -10.45 -2.20 -16.15
C GLU A 129 -10.53 -3.73 -16.24
N MET A 130 -10.23 -4.33 -17.40
CA MET A 130 -10.25 -5.79 -17.55
C MET A 130 -9.22 -6.47 -16.64
N LYS A 131 -7.96 -6.02 -16.69
CA LYS A 131 -6.89 -6.57 -15.84
C LYS A 131 -7.19 -6.36 -14.36
N MET A 132 -7.78 -5.22 -14.00
CA MET A 132 -8.20 -4.95 -12.62
C MET A 132 -9.29 -5.93 -12.17
N ASN A 133 -10.28 -6.20 -13.02
CA ASN A 133 -11.30 -7.19 -12.73
C ASN A 133 -10.71 -8.59 -12.54
N ASP A 134 -9.74 -9.00 -13.36
CA ASP A 134 -9.06 -10.30 -13.21
C ASP A 134 -8.34 -10.41 -11.86
N ILE A 135 -7.64 -9.36 -11.44
CA ILE A 135 -6.99 -9.27 -10.13
C ILE A 135 -8.04 -9.38 -9.02
N CYS A 136 -9.12 -8.61 -9.11
CA CYS A 136 -10.22 -8.61 -8.14
C CYS A 136 -10.89 -9.98 -8.01
N VAL A 137 -11.20 -10.66 -9.13
CA VAL A 137 -11.78 -12.00 -9.15
C VAL A 137 -10.82 -13.02 -8.50
N GLY A 138 -9.53 -12.91 -8.77
CA GLY A 138 -8.51 -13.74 -8.11
C GLY A 138 -8.52 -13.53 -6.59
N LEU A 139 -8.63 -12.28 -6.13
CA LEU A 139 -8.64 -11.95 -4.70
C LEU A 139 -9.87 -12.52 -3.97
N PHE A 140 -11.02 -12.71 -4.62
CA PHE A 140 -12.25 -13.17 -3.94
C PHE A 140 -12.08 -14.46 -3.14
N LYS A 141 -11.26 -15.40 -3.64
CA LYS A 141 -11.02 -16.72 -3.02
C LYS A 141 -9.62 -16.85 -2.44
N ASN A 142 -8.79 -15.82 -2.58
CA ASN A 142 -7.41 -15.89 -2.14
C ASN A 142 -7.31 -15.78 -0.60
N LYS A 143 -6.62 -16.75 0.00
CA LYS A 143 -6.43 -16.86 1.46
C LYS A 143 -4.99 -16.58 1.91
N THR A 144 -4.13 -16.13 1.01
CA THR A 144 -2.69 -16.07 1.26
C THR A 144 -2.14 -14.66 1.18
N VAL A 145 -2.64 -13.86 0.25
CA VAL A 145 -2.20 -12.49 0.02
C VAL A 145 -2.66 -11.64 1.19
N THR A 146 -1.69 -11.14 1.93
CA THR A 146 -1.84 -10.24 3.07
C THR A 146 -1.63 -8.79 2.68
N LYS A 147 -0.85 -8.53 1.61
CA LYS A 147 -0.57 -7.18 1.11
C LYS A 147 -0.77 -7.07 -0.39
N LEU A 148 -1.51 -6.05 -0.81
CA LEU A 148 -1.71 -5.68 -2.20
C LEU A 148 -1.26 -4.24 -2.42
N ASP A 149 -0.29 -4.04 -3.30
CA ASP A 149 0.17 -2.73 -3.73
C ASP A 149 -0.22 -2.49 -5.20
N LEU A 150 -1.10 -1.51 -5.41
CA LEU A 150 -1.61 -1.05 -6.69
C LEU A 150 -1.19 0.41 -6.96
N SER A 151 -0.09 0.85 -6.36
CA SER A 151 0.41 2.23 -6.47
C SER A 151 0.65 2.65 -7.91
N LYS A 152 0.55 3.96 -8.18
CA LYS A 152 0.80 4.56 -9.51
C LYS A 152 -0.17 4.06 -10.57
N THR A 153 -1.42 3.81 -10.16
CA THR A 153 -2.50 3.42 -11.06
C THR A 153 -3.45 4.59 -11.30
N LEU A 154 -3.92 4.76 -12.53
CA LEU A 154 -5.07 5.62 -12.80
C LEU A 154 -6.35 4.83 -12.46
N MET A 155 -6.91 5.11 -11.30
CA MET A 155 -8.06 4.39 -10.77
C MET A 155 -9.36 4.96 -11.34
N LYS A 156 -9.84 4.31 -12.40
CA LYS A 156 -11.16 4.60 -12.99
C LYS A 156 -12.30 4.17 -12.06
N PRO A 157 -13.53 4.69 -12.21
CA PRO A 157 -14.64 4.34 -11.33
C PRO A 157 -14.97 2.85 -11.34
N GLY A 158 -14.93 2.20 -12.51
CA GLY A 158 -15.13 0.75 -12.63
C GLY A 158 -14.06 -0.07 -11.90
N MET A 159 -12.80 0.37 -11.94
CA MET A 159 -11.68 -0.26 -11.23
C MET A 159 -11.85 -0.16 -9.71
N ALA A 160 -12.19 1.04 -9.22
CA ALA A 160 -12.41 1.26 -7.79
C ALA A 160 -13.61 0.47 -7.26
N ALA A 161 -14.70 0.39 -8.03
CA ALA A 161 -15.87 -0.42 -7.68
C ALA A 161 -15.56 -1.93 -7.66
N ALA A 162 -14.76 -2.42 -8.62
CA ALA A 162 -14.31 -3.80 -8.63
C ALA A 162 -13.43 -4.12 -7.41
N LEU A 163 -12.51 -3.20 -7.06
CA LEU A 163 -11.67 -3.33 -5.88
C LEU A 163 -12.50 -3.34 -4.60
N ALA A 164 -13.46 -2.42 -4.47
CA ALA A 164 -14.37 -2.36 -3.33
C ALA A 164 -15.11 -3.68 -3.11
N LYS A 165 -15.66 -4.27 -4.19
CA LYS A 165 -16.30 -5.59 -4.14
C LYS A 165 -15.31 -6.70 -3.75
N ALA A 166 -14.08 -6.64 -4.25
CA ALA A 166 -13.05 -7.62 -3.91
C ALA A 166 -12.67 -7.59 -2.43
N LEU A 167 -12.53 -6.41 -1.85
CA LEU A 167 -12.24 -6.24 -0.42
C LEU A 167 -13.36 -6.82 0.45
N GLU A 168 -14.62 -6.54 0.11
CA GLU A 168 -15.79 -7.07 0.80
C GLU A 168 -15.86 -8.61 0.70
N HIS A 169 -15.73 -9.16 -0.51
CA HIS A 169 -15.80 -10.61 -0.73
C HIS A 169 -14.62 -11.35 -0.11
N ASN A 170 -13.39 -10.82 -0.20
CA ASN A 170 -12.22 -11.42 0.41
C ASN A 170 -12.43 -11.55 1.91
N TYR A 171 -12.91 -10.50 2.58
CA TYR A 171 -13.20 -10.53 4.01
C TYR A 171 -14.29 -11.56 4.37
N LYS A 172 -15.43 -11.53 3.67
CA LYS A 172 -16.55 -12.46 3.90
C LYS A 172 -16.17 -13.94 3.73
N ASN A 173 -15.18 -14.23 2.89
CA ASN A 173 -14.70 -15.59 2.61
C ASN A 173 -13.51 -16.03 3.49
N GLY A 174 -13.16 -15.25 4.54
CA GLY A 174 -12.03 -15.54 5.42
C GLY A 174 -10.67 -15.37 4.71
N GLY A 175 -10.59 -14.39 3.81
CA GLY A 175 -9.36 -14.01 3.14
C GLY A 175 -8.36 -13.33 4.09
N ALA A 176 -7.09 -13.31 3.67
CA ALA A 176 -5.99 -12.88 4.51
C ALA A 176 -5.55 -11.42 4.27
N LEU A 177 -6.22 -10.67 3.39
CA LEU A 177 -5.76 -9.34 3.00
C LEU A 177 -5.86 -8.36 4.17
N GLN A 178 -4.72 -7.79 4.57
CA GLN A 178 -4.57 -6.86 5.69
C GLN A 178 -4.09 -5.48 5.25
N GLU A 179 -3.32 -5.39 4.17
CA GLU A 179 -2.72 -4.12 3.73
C GLU A 179 -3.03 -3.83 2.26
N LEU A 180 -3.53 -2.62 2.03
CA LEU A 180 -3.77 -2.07 0.69
C LEU A 180 -2.95 -0.79 0.51
N VAL A 181 -2.10 -0.77 -0.50
CA VAL A 181 -1.26 0.38 -0.88
C VAL A 181 -1.71 0.89 -2.23
N LEU A 182 -2.09 2.17 -2.28
CA LEU A 182 -2.60 2.85 -3.46
C LEU A 182 -1.83 4.15 -3.73
N ASP A 183 -0.61 4.27 -3.23
CA ASP A 183 0.19 5.48 -3.29
C ASP A 183 0.39 5.97 -4.73
N ASP A 184 0.52 7.29 -4.90
CA ASP A 184 0.69 7.94 -6.20
C ASP A 184 -0.41 7.59 -7.23
N SER A 185 -1.59 7.11 -6.78
CA SER A 185 -2.70 6.73 -7.67
C SER A 185 -3.71 7.86 -7.78
N LYS A 186 -4.16 8.15 -9.01
CA LYS A 186 -5.17 9.17 -9.25
C LYS A 186 -6.54 8.53 -9.34
N PHE A 187 -7.51 9.04 -8.60
CA PHE A 187 -8.90 8.60 -8.68
C PHE A 187 -9.68 9.50 -9.63
N GLU A 188 -10.36 8.90 -10.60
CA GLU A 188 -11.36 9.60 -11.41
C GLU A 188 -12.67 9.76 -10.61
N GLU A 189 -13.48 10.74 -11.00
CA GLU A 189 -14.69 11.20 -10.28
C GLU A 189 -15.61 10.02 -9.87
N LYS A 190 -16.12 10.04 -8.63
CA LYS A 190 -16.91 8.96 -7.97
C LYS A 190 -16.18 7.64 -7.71
N GLY A 191 -14.99 7.42 -8.29
CA GLY A 191 -14.20 6.21 -8.04
C GLY A 191 -13.80 6.08 -6.57
N PHE A 192 -13.42 7.18 -5.93
CA PHE A 192 -13.01 7.16 -4.53
C PHE A 192 -14.16 6.78 -3.58
N GLU A 193 -15.38 7.27 -3.81
CA GLU A 193 -16.56 6.91 -3.00
C GLU A 193 -16.87 5.41 -3.07
N SER A 194 -16.75 4.82 -4.28
CA SER A 194 -16.92 3.38 -4.46
C SER A 194 -15.89 2.60 -3.65
N LEU A 195 -14.62 3.02 -3.68
CA LEU A 195 -13.56 2.41 -2.86
C LEU A 195 -13.90 2.48 -1.37
N VAL A 196 -14.28 3.66 -0.86
CA VAL A 196 -14.64 3.86 0.55
C VAL A 196 -15.78 2.93 0.99
N SER A 197 -16.79 2.72 0.14
CA SER A 197 -17.90 1.80 0.44
C SER A 197 -17.45 0.34 0.64
N GLY A 198 -16.36 -0.07 -0.03
CA GLY A 198 -15.76 -1.38 0.15
C GLY A 198 -14.83 -1.44 1.36
N LEU A 199 -14.11 -0.35 1.67
CA LEU A 199 -13.22 -0.25 2.82
C LEU A 199 -13.96 -0.48 4.14
N SER A 200 -15.15 0.08 4.31
CA SER A 200 -15.98 -0.10 5.52
C SER A 200 -16.46 -1.55 5.72
N LYS A 201 -16.40 -2.37 4.67
CA LYS A 201 -16.78 -3.80 4.67
C LYS A 201 -15.58 -4.74 4.53
N SER A 202 -14.37 -4.21 4.62
CA SER A 202 -13.13 -4.96 4.44
C SER A 202 -12.53 -5.40 5.77
N GLY A 203 -11.64 -6.40 5.70
CA GLY A 203 -10.82 -6.85 6.82
C GLY A 203 -9.46 -6.16 6.93
N LEU A 204 -9.27 -5.03 6.24
CA LEU A 204 -7.97 -4.35 6.17
C LEU A 204 -7.57 -3.76 7.52
N ALA A 205 -6.31 -3.96 7.87
CA ALA A 205 -5.64 -3.33 9.00
C ALA A 205 -4.89 -2.06 8.59
N LYS A 206 -4.39 -2.01 7.36
CA LYS A 206 -3.54 -0.91 6.88
C LYS A 206 -3.99 -0.40 5.51
N LEU A 207 -4.05 0.92 5.38
CA LEU A 207 -4.39 1.59 4.13
C LEU A 207 -3.41 2.73 3.86
N SER A 208 -2.77 2.71 2.70
CA SER A 208 -1.93 3.81 2.23
C SER A 208 -2.51 4.43 0.96
N LEU A 209 -2.72 5.75 1.02
CA LEU A 209 -3.26 6.61 -0.03
C LEU A 209 -2.37 7.85 -0.19
N GLN A 210 -1.05 7.66 -0.11
CA GLN A 210 -0.09 8.76 -0.18
C GLN A 210 -0.07 9.36 -1.59
N ARG A 211 -0.04 10.69 -1.72
CA ARG A 211 0.05 11.37 -3.03
C ARG A 211 -1.02 10.95 -4.05
N CYS A 212 -2.24 10.71 -3.57
CA CYS A 212 -3.39 10.35 -4.42
C CYS A 212 -4.20 11.55 -4.92
N ALA A 213 -3.69 12.77 -4.68
CA ALA A 213 -4.36 14.04 -4.98
C ALA A 213 -5.75 14.18 -4.31
N LEU A 214 -5.93 13.55 -3.14
CA LEU A 214 -7.16 13.64 -2.35
C LEU A 214 -7.36 15.07 -1.84
N ARG A 215 -8.61 15.53 -1.83
CA ARG A 215 -9.05 16.85 -1.33
C ARG A 215 -10.06 16.66 -0.21
N ASP A 216 -10.61 17.76 0.30
CA ASP A 216 -11.58 17.77 1.41
C ASP A 216 -12.78 16.85 1.19
N ASP A 217 -13.35 16.80 -0.02
CA ASP A 217 -14.48 15.91 -0.31
C ASP A 217 -14.10 14.43 -0.18
N SER A 218 -12.91 14.05 -0.63
CA SER A 218 -12.39 12.69 -0.49
C SER A 218 -12.06 12.37 0.97
N ALA A 219 -11.49 13.32 1.72
CA ALA A 219 -11.24 13.19 3.15
C ALA A 219 -12.55 13.00 3.93
N SER A 220 -13.60 13.77 3.61
CA SER A 220 -14.94 13.64 4.19
C SER A 220 -15.57 12.29 3.87
N ALA A 221 -15.45 11.80 2.64
CA ALA A 221 -15.93 10.47 2.27
C ALA A 221 -15.22 9.38 3.11
N LEU A 222 -13.88 9.43 3.19
CA LEU A 222 -13.11 8.48 3.99
C LEU A 222 -13.49 8.54 5.47
N ALA A 223 -13.65 9.75 6.03
CA ALA A 223 -14.03 9.96 7.42
C ALA A 223 -15.40 9.36 7.76
N LYS A 224 -16.39 9.50 6.86
CA LYS A 224 -17.68 8.80 6.99
C LYS A 224 -17.48 7.29 7.03
N GLY A 225 -16.60 6.76 6.19
CA GLY A 225 -16.22 5.35 6.23
C GLY A 225 -15.58 4.94 7.57
N LEU A 226 -14.76 5.79 8.19
CA LEU A 226 -14.13 5.52 9.49
C LEU A 226 -15.11 5.53 10.66
N GLY A 227 -16.11 6.39 10.63
CA GLY A 227 -17.13 6.53 11.68
C GLY A 227 -18.19 5.42 11.65
N THR A 228 -18.38 4.73 10.51
CA THR A 228 -19.34 3.63 10.44
C THR A 228 -18.81 2.39 11.15
N HIS A 229 -19.35 2.05 12.33
CA HIS A 229 -19.17 0.71 12.88
C HIS A 229 -19.91 -0.27 11.95
N GLY A 230 -19.18 -1.00 11.10
CA GLY A 230 -19.79 -1.99 10.22
C GLY A 230 -20.67 -2.95 11.02
N GLU A 231 -21.76 -3.45 10.42
CA GLU A 231 -22.77 -4.32 11.04
C GLU A 231 -22.21 -5.60 11.70
N MET A 232 -20.92 -5.90 11.50
CA MET A 232 -20.19 -7.02 12.10
C MET A 232 -19.05 -6.61 13.06
N GLY A 233 -19.09 -5.40 13.61
CA GLY A 233 -18.50 -5.11 14.91
C GLY A 233 -17.14 -4.43 14.96
N PHE A 234 -16.26 -4.49 13.96
CA PHE A 234 -14.98 -3.74 14.02
C PHE A 234 -14.46 -3.38 12.62
N ILE A 235 -14.43 -2.09 12.28
CA ILE A 235 -13.47 -1.59 11.28
C ILE A 235 -12.09 -1.89 11.84
N ARG A 236 -11.26 -2.64 11.11
CA ARG A 236 -9.93 -3.09 11.56
C ARG A 236 -8.80 -2.15 11.19
N LEU A 237 -9.08 -1.04 10.49
CA LEU A 237 -8.05 -0.10 10.10
C LEU A 237 -7.39 0.49 11.35
N VAL A 238 -6.15 0.04 11.60
CA VAL A 238 -5.29 0.49 12.69
C VAL A 238 -4.26 1.50 12.19
N ASP A 239 -3.98 1.53 10.88
CA ASP A 239 -2.96 2.40 10.28
C ASP A 239 -3.44 2.99 8.95
N ILE A 240 -3.50 4.32 8.88
CA ILE A 240 -3.92 5.05 7.69
C ILE A 240 -2.87 6.10 7.32
N ASN A 241 -2.36 6.01 6.10
CA ASN A 241 -1.44 6.99 5.53
C ASN A 241 -2.11 7.82 4.43
N LEU A 242 -2.34 9.10 4.72
CA LEU A 242 -2.91 10.12 3.83
C LEU A 242 -1.90 11.21 3.47
N SER A 243 -0.60 10.93 3.62
CA SER A 243 0.42 11.95 3.41
C SER A 243 0.52 12.43 1.95
N GLY A 244 0.96 13.67 1.74
CA GLY A 244 1.22 14.21 0.41
C GLY A 244 -0.05 14.44 -0.43
N ASN A 245 -1.20 14.66 0.19
CA ASN A 245 -2.45 14.97 -0.49
C ASN A 245 -2.74 16.50 -0.43
N PHE A 246 -3.95 16.90 -0.83
CA PHE A 246 -4.42 18.28 -0.82
C PHE A 246 -5.56 18.49 0.19
N ILE A 247 -5.49 17.79 1.32
CA ILE A 247 -6.46 17.91 2.41
C ILE A 247 -6.24 19.26 3.11
N GLY A 248 -7.26 20.10 3.15
CA GLY A 248 -7.30 21.37 3.87
C GLY A 248 -8.07 21.26 5.18
N ASP A 249 -8.46 22.40 5.74
CA ASP A 249 -9.10 22.47 7.05
C ASP A 249 -10.41 21.70 7.13
N LYS A 250 -11.28 21.82 6.10
CA LYS A 250 -12.56 21.11 6.06
C LYS A 250 -12.38 19.59 5.99
N GLY A 251 -11.40 19.12 5.23
CA GLY A 251 -11.08 17.69 5.16
C GLY A 251 -10.51 17.17 6.48
N ALA A 252 -9.65 17.95 7.14
CA ALA A 252 -9.10 17.63 8.46
C ALA A 252 -10.16 17.62 9.56
N GLU A 253 -11.10 18.56 9.54
CA GLU A 253 -12.26 18.60 10.42
C GLU A 253 -13.09 17.32 10.28
N ALA A 254 -13.46 16.95 9.05
CA ALA A 254 -14.20 15.72 8.80
C ALA A 254 -13.45 14.47 9.27
N ILE A 255 -12.13 14.38 9.00
CA ILE A 255 -11.29 13.30 9.53
C ILE A 255 -11.31 13.28 11.07
N GLY A 256 -11.26 14.44 11.71
CA GLY A 256 -11.41 14.57 13.16
C GLY A 256 -12.75 14.02 13.68
N GLU A 257 -13.86 14.35 13.03
CA GLU A 257 -15.17 13.82 13.39
C GLU A 257 -15.22 12.29 13.29
N GLY A 258 -14.73 11.73 12.17
CA GLY A 258 -14.64 10.28 11.99
C GLY A 258 -13.73 9.60 13.01
N LEU A 259 -12.59 10.24 13.33
CA LEU A 259 -11.65 9.77 14.34
C LEU A 259 -12.24 9.76 15.75
N ALA A 260 -13.04 10.77 16.11
CA ALA A 260 -13.67 10.82 17.44
C ALA A 260 -14.62 9.64 17.70
N GLN A 261 -15.20 9.08 16.63
CA GLN A 261 -16.07 7.90 16.69
C GLN A 261 -15.30 6.58 16.55
N ASN A 262 -14.11 6.61 15.94
CA ASN A 262 -13.31 5.41 15.69
C ASN A 262 -12.36 5.09 16.85
N GLN A 263 -12.63 4.02 17.60
CA GLN A 263 -11.79 3.60 18.74
C GLN A 263 -10.84 2.43 18.38
N VAL A 264 -10.50 2.27 17.11
CA VAL A 264 -9.61 1.19 16.63
C VAL A 264 -8.33 1.76 16.00
N LEU A 265 -8.41 2.91 15.33
CA LEU A 265 -7.27 3.50 14.65
C LEU A 265 -6.16 3.82 15.64
N LEU A 266 -4.94 3.34 15.34
CA LEU A 266 -3.75 3.51 16.18
C LEU A 266 -2.78 4.53 15.56
N SER A 267 -2.68 4.58 14.23
CA SER A 267 -1.78 5.45 13.48
C SER A 267 -2.52 6.21 12.39
N LEU A 268 -2.32 7.53 12.36
CA LEU A 268 -2.83 8.43 11.33
C LEU A 268 -1.73 9.36 10.83
N ASN A 269 -1.40 9.25 9.54
CA ASN A 269 -0.42 10.11 8.90
C ASN A 269 -1.07 11.10 7.93
N LEU A 270 -1.03 12.38 8.29
CA LEU A 270 -1.54 13.53 7.55
C LEU A 270 -0.42 14.46 7.07
N ASN A 271 0.82 13.97 7.00
CA ASN A 271 1.97 14.79 6.58
C ASN A 271 1.79 15.39 5.19
N LYS A 272 2.39 16.56 4.95
CA LYS A 272 2.46 17.19 3.61
C LYS A 272 1.07 17.36 2.98
N ASN A 273 0.12 17.84 3.77
CA ASN A 273 -1.20 18.28 3.31
C ASN A 273 -1.27 19.82 3.39
N LYS A 274 -2.48 20.40 3.31
CA LYS A 274 -2.75 21.85 3.37
C LYS A 274 -3.53 22.22 4.63
N ILE A 275 -3.31 21.50 5.72
CA ILE A 275 -4.06 21.68 6.97
C ILE A 275 -3.55 22.93 7.67
N GLY A 276 -4.42 23.92 7.86
CA GLY A 276 -4.18 25.15 8.58
C GLY A 276 -4.57 25.05 10.06
N ASP A 277 -4.67 26.22 10.72
CA ASP A 277 -4.95 26.28 12.15
C ASP A 277 -6.32 25.70 12.51
N GLU A 278 -7.35 25.95 11.71
CA GLU A 278 -8.72 25.47 11.97
C GLU A 278 -8.79 23.94 11.94
N GLY A 279 -8.25 23.31 10.89
CA GLY A 279 -8.20 21.86 10.77
C GLY A 279 -7.28 21.21 11.80
N GLY A 280 -6.16 21.86 12.13
CA GLY A 280 -5.24 21.40 13.18
C GLY A 280 -5.87 21.38 14.57
N VAL A 281 -6.64 22.42 14.92
CA VAL A 281 -7.42 22.47 16.16
C VAL A 281 -8.50 21.40 16.17
N ALA A 282 -9.25 21.22 15.08
CA ALA A 282 -10.29 20.19 14.99
C ALA A 282 -9.72 18.76 15.21
N VAL A 283 -8.58 18.45 14.57
CA VAL A 283 -7.88 17.18 14.79
C VAL A 283 -7.43 17.04 16.25
N ALA A 284 -6.87 18.09 16.85
CA ALA A 284 -6.45 18.06 18.25
C ALA A 284 -7.63 17.79 19.21
N GLU A 285 -8.80 18.38 18.96
CA GLU A 285 -10.00 18.14 19.77
C GLU A 285 -10.55 16.73 19.61
N ALA A 286 -10.50 16.17 18.39
CA ALA A 286 -10.90 14.79 18.12
C ALA A 286 -10.00 13.80 18.85
N VAL A 287 -8.68 13.99 18.78
CA VAL A 287 -7.69 13.13 19.45
C VAL A 287 -7.86 13.13 20.97
N ARG A 288 -8.31 14.24 21.57
CA ARG A 288 -8.63 14.31 23.01
C ARG A 288 -9.82 13.41 23.39
N LYS A 289 -10.77 13.20 22.47
CA LYS A 289 -11.95 12.32 22.67
C LYS A 289 -11.65 10.87 22.26
N ASN A 290 -10.63 10.67 21.42
CA ASN A 290 -10.22 9.37 20.96
C ASN A 290 -9.38 8.64 22.02
N THR A 291 -9.65 7.35 22.22
CA THR A 291 -8.98 6.52 23.25
C THR A 291 -8.12 5.40 22.67
N SER A 292 -7.88 5.39 21.35
CA SER A 292 -7.07 4.37 20.67
C SER A 292 -5.83 4.92 19.99
N LEU A 293 -5.87 6.14 19.45
CA LEU A 293 -4.83 6.70 18.61
C LEU A 293 -3.53 6.90 19.40
N GLN A 294 -2.45 6.34 18.87
CA GLN A 294 -1.11 6.36 19.44
C GLN A 294 -0.18 7.26 18.63
N ASP A 295 -0.32 7.26 17.31
CA ASP A 295 0.59 7.96 16.41
C ASP A 295 -0.16 8.95 15.52
N LEU A 296 0.23 10.23 15.60
CA LEU A 296 -0.31 11.30 14.77
C LEU A 296 0.82 12.09 14.11
N TYR A 297 0.83 12.06 12.77
CA TYR A 297 1.82 12.77 11.96
C TYR A 297 1.14 13.90 11.17
N LEU A 298 1.64 15.13 11.34
CA LEU A 298 1.13 16.38 10.77
C LEU A 298 2.26 17.27 10.22
N GLN A 299 3.45 16.73 9.97
CA GLN A 299 4.58 17.49 9.44
C GLN A 299 4.32 18.05 8.04
N GLY A 300 4.86 19.22 7.70
CA GLY A 300 4.77 19.75 6.34
C GLY A 300 3.37 20.28 5.97
N ASN A 301 2.59 20.70 6.96
CA ASN A 301 1.26 21.31 6.75
C ASN A 301 1.36 22.85 6.87
N GLU A 302 0.22 23.52 7.01
CA GLU A 302 0.09 24.97 7.15
C GLU A 302 -0.26 25.39 8.59
N LEU A 303 0.07 24.56 9.58
CA LEU A 303 -0.29 24.78 11.00
C LEU A 303 0.41 26.01 11.57
N GLY A 304 -0.36 26.86 12.25
CA GLY A 304 0.06 28.06 12.96
C GLY A 304 0.04 27.87 14.49
N SER A 305 -0.03 28.98 15.22
CA SER A 305 0.18 29.01 16.69
C SER A 305 -0.98 28.35 17.41
N ASN A 306 -2.19 28.50 16.90
CA ASN A 306 -3.39 27.97 17.53
C ASN A 306 -3.41 26.44 17.47
N ALA A 307 -3.17 25.85 16.30
CA ALA A 307 -3.09 24.40 16.18
C ALA A 307 -1.94 23.82 16.99
N SER A 308 -0.79 24.49 17.02
CA SER A 308 0.38 24.00 17.76
C SER A 308 0.13 23.97 19.27
N VAL A 309 -0.52 24.99 19.82
CA VAL A 309 -0.94 25.02 21.23
C VAL A 309 -1.99 23.94 21.51
N ALA A 310 -2.98 23.77 20.63
CA ALA A 310 -4.03 22.76 20.78
C ALA A 310 -3.44 21.34 20.76
N LEU A 311 -2.61 21.01 19.76
CA LEU A 311 -1.95 19.71 19.62
C LEU A 311 -1.05 19.40 20.83
N THR A 312 -0.32 20.40 21.33
CA THR A 312 0.54 20.22 22.52
C THR A 312 -0.27 19.97 23.78
N ARG A 313 -1.39 20.70 23.97
CA ARG A 313 -2.31 20.44 25.08
C ARG A 313 -2.92 19.04 24.97
N THR A 314 -3.32 18.63 23.76
CA THR A 314 -3.86 17.30 23.53
C THR A 314 -2.83 16.21 23.84
N ALA A 315 -1.56 16.38 23.47
CA ALA A 315 -0.49 15.44 23.84
C ALA A 315 -0.28 15.31 25.36
N GLN A 316 -0.52 16.37 26.13
CA GLN A 316 -0.46 16.32 27.60
C GLN A 316 -1.66 15.63 28.23
N MET A 317 -2.83 15.71 27.59
CA MET A 317 -4.09 15.21 28.13
C MET A 317 -4.46 13.81 27.65
N SER A 318 -3.99 13.41 26.46
CA SER A 318 -4.28 12.09 25.91
C SER A 318 -3.56 11.00 26.70
N SER A 319 -4.31 9.96 27.08
CA SER A 319 -3.74 8.77 27.74
C SER A 319 -3.08 7.80 26.76
N CYS A 320 -3.37 7.94 25.46
CA CYS A 320 -3.05 6.95 24.43
C CYS A 320 -2.02 7.45 23.42
N LEU A 321 -1.98 8.76 23.14
CA LEU A 321 -1.04 9.34 22.19
C LEU A 321 0.41 9.14 22.68
N ARG A 322 1.23 8.52 21.84
CA ARG A 322 2.64 8.21 22.08
C ARG A 322 3.57 9.00 21.17
N ASN A 323 3.17 9.18 19.91
CA ASN A 323 3.94 9.92 18.93
C ASN A 323 3.08 11.03 18.32
N LEU A 324 3.60 12.26 18.39
CA LEU A 324 2.99 13.44 17.81
C LEU A 324 4.09 14.24 17.12
N SER A 325 3.90 14.51 15.85
CA SER A 325 4.89 15.27 15.08
C SER A 325 4.23 16.23 14.12
N PHE A 326 4.56 17.51 14.25
CA PHE A 326 4.03 18.58 13.40
C PHE A 326 5.12 19.63 13.09
N GLY A 327 6.36 19.16 12.91
CA GLY A 327 7.45 19.98 12.38
C GLY A 327 7.23 20.43 10.93
N ASP A 328 8.09 21.30 10.40
CA ASP A 328 8.00 21.81 9.02
C ASP A 328 6.62 22.46 8.70
N ASN A 329 6.03 23.17 9.66
CA ASN A 329 4.75 23.91 9.53
C ASN A 329 4.98 25.44 9.49
N LYS A 330 3.91 26.25 9.42
CA LYS A 330 3.97 27.74 9.49
C LYS A 330 4.23 28.22 10.93
N LEU A 331 5.35 27.80 11.49
CA LEU A 331 5.73 28.03 12.89
C LEU A 331 6.43 29.39 13.05
N ASP A 332 5.94 30.23 13.96
CA ASP A 332 6.51 31.50 14.39
C ASP A 332 7.43 31.34 15.63
N ARG A 333 7.95 32.44 16.19
CA ARG A 333 8.87 32.38 17.36
C ARG A 333 8.22 31.87 18.64
N GLN A 334 6.93 32.12 18.87
CA GLN A 334 6.19 31.61 20.03
C GLN A 334 6.10 30.08 20.01
N HIS A 335 6.09 29.47 18.82
CA HIS A 335 6.09 28.02 18.62
C HIS A 335 7.36 27.30 19.03
N MET A 336 8.54 27.92 18.90
CA MET A 336 9.79 27.26 19.30
C MET A 336 9.79 26.89 20.79
N SER A 337 9.12 27.70 21.61
CA SER A 337 8.89 27.42 23.04
C SER A 337 7.95 26.23 23.24
N VAL A 338 6.93 26.08 22.38
CA VAL A 338 5.97 24.96 22.40
C VAL A 338 6.62 23.65 21.95
N MET A 339 7.44 23.69 20.90
CA MET A 339 8.23 22.53 20.46
C MET A 339 9.20 22.06 21.54
N HIS A 340 9.89 22.99 22.20
CA HIS A 340 10.73 22.67 23.35
C HIS A 340 9.94 21.96 24.48
N LEU A 341 8.68 22.36 24.68
CA LEU A 341 7.79 21.72 25.63
C LEU A 341 7.48 20.26 25.22
N LEU A 342 7.22 20.00 23.95
CA LEU A 342 7.00 18.64 23.44
C LEU A 342 8.23 17.73 23.59
N TYR A 343 9.42 18.25 23.30
CA TYR A 343 10.68 17.55 23.57
C TYR A 343 10.79 17.15 25.04
N LYS A 344 10.42 18.04 25.96
CA LYS A 344 10.42 17.75 27.40
C LYS A 344 9.43 16.64 27.79
N TYR A 345 8.34 16.47 27.04
CA TYR A 345 7.35 15.42 27.26
C TYR A 345 7.61 14.14 26.46
N GLY A 346 8.78 14.00 25.82
CA GLY A 346 9.20 12.78 25.13
C GLY A 346 8.69 12.65 23.70
N PHE A 347 7.97 13.65 23.17
CA PHE A 347 7.55 13.70 21.78
C PHE A 347 8.68 14.32 20.94
N ALA A 348 9.67 13.51 20.56
CA ALA A 348 10.75 13.94 19.69
C ALA A 348 10.34 13.82 18.21
N PRO A 349 10.70 14.77 17.33
CA PRO A 349 10.61 14.54 15.89
C PRO A 349 11.58 13.42 15.51
N GLU A 350 11.12 12.47 14.69
CA GLU A 350 11.96 11.41 14.15
C GLU A 350 13.27 11.97 13.60
N LYS A 351 14.39 11.35 13.99
CA LYS A 351 15.71 11.67 13.44
C LYS A 351 15.62 11.55 11.92
N LYS A 352 15.96 12.62 11.20
CA LYS A 352 16.25 12.55 9.76
C LYS A 352 17.44 11.60 9.60
N GLU A 353 17.22 10.40 9.09
CA GLU A 353 18.27 9.55 8.51
C GLU A 353 18.63 10.02 7.10
#